data_AF-A0AAU3UYI5-F1
#
_entry.id   AF-A0AAU3UYI5-F1
#
_cell.length_a   1.000
_cell.length_b   1.000
_cell.length_c   1.000
_cell.angle_alpha   90.00
_cell.angle_beta   90.00
_cell.angle_gamma   90.00
#
_symmetry.space_group_name_H-M   'P 1'
#
loop_
_entity.id
_entity.type
_entity.pdbx_description
1 polymer ?
#
loop_
_entity_poly.entity_id
_entity_poly.type
_entity_poly.pdbx_seq_one_letter_code
_entity_poly.pdbx_strand_id
1 'polypeptide(L)'
;MGRAAEILGVTQAFLRTLDAVRLLTPQRSAGGHRRYSRYQLRLATRVRELIDAGNSLDGACRIVILEDQLAEAQALNASLQHTIDEHESRD
;
A
#
# COMPACT_ATOMS: atom_id res chain seq x y z
N MET A 1 15.12 5.76 -15.12
CA MET A 1 15.16 4.28 -15.15
C MET A 1 15.02 3.72 -13.74
N GLY A 2 14.19 2.68 -13.58
CA GLY A 2 14.36 1.54 -12.66
C GLY A 2 14.46 1.68 -11.13
N ARG A 3 14.88 2.80 -10.55
CA ARG A 3 15.42 2.82 -9.17
C ARG A 3 14.48 2.26 -8.09
N ALA A 4 13.17 2.47 -8.22
CA ALA A 4 12.20 1.87 -7.29
C ALA A 4 12.19 0.33 -7.37
N ALA A 5 12.27 -0.23 -8.57
CA ALA A 5 12.29 -1.67 -8.79
C ALA A 5 13.60 -2.29 -8.26
N GLU A 6 14.73 -1.63 -8.50
CA GLU A 6 16.04 -2.04 -7.99
C GLU A 6 16.10 -2.05 -6.45
N ILE A 7 15.64 -0.98 -5.80
CA ILE A 7 15.62 -0.88 -4.33
C ILE A 7 14.75 -1.98 -3.71
N LEU A 8 13.66 -2.34 -4.38
CA LEU A 8 12.71 -3.35 -3.91
C LEU A 8 13.07 -4.77 -4.34
N GLY A 9 14.11 -4.98 -5.15
CA GLY A 9 14.45 -6.29 -5.70
C GLY A 9 13.36 -6.87 -6.61
N VAL A 10 12.50 -6.04 -7.19
CA VAL A 10 11.41 -6.46 -8.09
C VAL A 10 11.67 -6.03 -9.52
N THR A 11 10.96 -6.62 -10.47
CA THR A 11 11.04 -6.19 -11.87
C THR A 11 10.24 -4.90 -12.10
N GLN A 12 10.65 -4.10 -13.08
CA GLN A 12 9.83 -2.96 -13.52
C GLN A 12 8.46 -3.43 -14.04
N ALA A 13 8.40 -4.61 -14.65
CA ALA A 13 7.15 -5.21 -15.12
C ALA A 13 6.17 -5.43 -13.98
N PHE A 14 6.65 -5.93 -12.83
CA PHE A 14 5.85 -6.09 -11.63
C PHE A 14 5.21 -4.77 -11.18
N LEU A 15 6.00 -3.69 -11.02
CA LEU A 15 5.46 -2.37 -10.64
C LEU A 15 4.48 -1.79 -11.67
N ARG A 16 4.63 -2.13 -12.95
CA ARG A 16 3.66 -1.75 -14.00
C ARG A 16 2.37 -2.56 -13.90
N THR A 17 2.45 -3.84 -13.54
CA THR A 17 1.26 -4.66 -13.33
C THR A 17 0.45 -4.14 -12.14
N LEU A 18 1.11 -3.78 -11.03
CA LEU A 18 0.43 -3.20 -9.87
C LEU A 18 -0.21 -1.83 -10.17
N ASP A 19 0.41 -1.02 -11.03
CA ASP A 19 -0.18 0.22 -11.58
C ASP A 19 -1.40 -0.08 -12.48
N ALA A 20 -1.31 -1.10 -13.34
CA ALA A 20 -2.41 -1.48 -14.25
C ALA A 20 -3.66 -1.97 -13.50
N VAL A 21 -3.49 -2.72 -12.41
CA VAL A 21 -4.61 -3.15 -11.54
C VAL A 21 -5.05 -2.08 -10.54
N ARG A 22 -4.50 -0.86 -10.66
CA ARG A 22 -4.79 0.31 -9.80
C ARG A 22 -4.50 0.12 -8.31
N LEU A 23 -3.71 -0.89 -7.94
CA LEU A 23 -3.19 -1.00 -6.58
C LEU A 23 -2.20 0.13 -6.30
N LEU A 24 -1.41 0.51 -7.31
CA LEU A 24 -0.53 1.67 -7.27
C LEU A 24 -1.08 2.76 -8.21
N THR A 25 -0.88 4.01 -7.82
CA THR A 25 -1.28 5.20 -8.57
C THR A 25 -0.09 6.17 -8.66
N PRO A 26 0.96 5.82 -9.43
CA PRO A 26 2.18 6.61 -9.47
C PRO A 26 1.93 8.01 -10.03
N GLN A 27 2.55 9.01 -9.43
CA GLN A 27 2.64 10.34 -10.04
C GLN A 27 3.55 10.27 -11.26
N ARG A 28 3.30 11.11 -12.27
CA ARG A 28 4.17 11.22 -13.45
C ARG A 28 5.07 12.44 -13.31
N SER A 29 6.37 12.26 -13.54
CA SER A 29 7.29 13.38 -13.66
C SER A 29 7.05 14.15 -14.97
N ALA A 30 7.63 15.34 -15.09
CA ALA A 30 7.61 16.12 -16.34
C ALA A 30 8.15 15.33 -17.55
N GLY A 31 9.10 14.41 -17.33
CA GLY A 31 9.61 13.50 -18.36
C GLY A 31 8.80 12.21 -18.54
N GLY A 32 7.59 12.11 -17.99
CA GLY A 32 6.69 10.95 -18.15
C GLY A 32 7.04 9.73 -17.28
N HIS A 33 8.02 9.85 -16.38
CA HIS A 33 8.46 8.73 -15.55
C HIS A 33 7.53 8.53 -14.35
N ARG A 34 7.24 7.27 -14.01
CA ARG A 34 6.46 6.92 -12.81
C ARG A 34 7.26 7.20 -11.54
N ARG A 35 6.64 7.92 -10.61
CA ARG A 35 7.13 8.21 -9.27
C ARG A 35 6.16 7.60 -8.28
N TYR A 36 6.63 6.56 -7.59
CA TYR A 36 5.87 5.91 -6.55
C TYR A 36 6.15 6.60 -5.22
N SER A 37 5.11 6.81 -4.42
CA SER A 37 5.28 7.27 -3.05
C SER A 37 5.91 6.18 -2.18
N ARG A 38 6.48 6.55 -1.03
CA ARG A 38 7.03 5.57 -0.08
C ARG A 38 5.97 4.56 0.36
N TYR A 39 4.73 5.01 0.55
CA TYR A 39 3.60 4.16 0.88
C TYR A 39 3.30 3.15 -0.24
N GLN A 40 3.25 3.60 -1.49
CA GLN A 40 3.07 2.71 -2.65
C GLN A 40 4.18 1.65 -2.77
N LEU A 41 5.42 2.02 -2.44
CA LEU A 41 6.52 1.06 -2.41
C LEU A 41 6.33 0.02 -1.30
N ARG A 42 5.82 0.40 -0.13
CA ARG A 42 5.48 -0.58 0.94
C ARG A 42 4.40 -1.56 0.49
N LEU A 43 3.35 -1.08 -0.17
CA LEU A 43 2.31 -1.97 -0.72
C LEU A 43 2.90 -2.95 -1.75
N ALA A 44 3.78 -2.46 -2.63
CA ALA A 44 4.45 -3.31 -3.62
C ALA A 44 5.34 -4.38 -2.97
N THR A 45 6.07 -4.03 -1.90
CA THR A 45 6.85 -5.00 -1.11
C THR A 45 5.93 -6.07 -0.52
N ARG A 46 4.81 -5.66 0.09
CA ARG A 46 3.88 -6.61 0.72
C ARG A 46 3.26 -7.57 -0.29
N VAL A 47 2.89 -7.09 -1.48
CA VAL A 47 2.41 -7.96 -2.55
C VAL A 47 3.49 -8.97 -2.98
N ARG A 48 4.76 -8.54 -3.10
CA ARG A 48 5.87 -9.43 -3.45
C ARG A 48 6.04 -10.54 -2.41
N GLU A 49 6.02 -10.20 -1.12
CA GLU A 49 6.10 -11.17 -0.01
C GLU A 49 4.99 -12.21 -0.08
N LEU A 50 3.75 -11.79 -0.35
CA LEU A 50 2.61 -12.71 -0.45
C LEU A 50 2.74 -13.65 -1.66
N ILE A 51 3.24 -13.15 -2.79
CA ILE A 51 3.53 -13.97 -3.97
C ILE A 51 4.66 -14.96 -3.68
N ASP A 52 5.72 -14.53 -2.98
CA ASP A 52 6.80 -15.42 -2.53
C ASP A 52 6.28 -16.52 -1.60
N ALA A 53 5.25 -16.23 -0.80
CA ALA A 53 4.54 -17.20 0.02
C ALA A 53 3.57 -18.11 -0.75
N GLY A 54 3.49 -18.00 -2.08
CA GLY A 54 2.67 -18.87 -2.95
C GLY A 54 1.27 -18.34 -3.27
N ASN A 55 0.94 -17.11 -2.89
CA ASN A 55 -0.35 -16.51 -3.27
C ASN A 55 -0.34 -16.11 -4.76
N SER A 56 -1.51 -16.18 -5.40
CA SER A 56 -1.69 -15.58 -6.71
C SER A 56 -1.55 -14.06 -6.63
N LEU A 57 -1.18 -13.40 -7.73
CA LEU A 57 -1.08 -11.94 -7.79
C LEU A 57 -2.41 -11.27 -7.38
N ASP A 58 -3.54 -11.79 -7.86
CA ASP A 58 -4.86 -11.26 -7.54
C ASP A 58 -5.18 -11.41 -6.03
N GLY A 59 -4.91 -12.60 -5.47
CA GLY A 59 -5.07 -12.85 -4.04
C GLY A 59 -4.16 -11.95 -3.20
N ALA A 60 -2.90 -11.80 -3.58
CA ALA A 60 -1.95 -10.91 -2.91
C ALA A 60 -2.41 -9.45 -2.94
N CYS A 61 -2.86 -8.95 -4.10
CA CYS A 61 -3.44 -7.60 -4.22
C CYS A 61 -4.67 -7.43 -3.32
N ARG A 62 -5.58 -8.42 -3.29
CA ARG A 62 -6.79 -8.41 -2.46
C ARG A 62 -6.43 -8.35 -0.97
N ILE A 63 -5.48 -9.16 -0.53
CA ILE A 63 -5.01 -9.18 0.86
C ILE A 63 -4.44 -7.83 1.25
N VAL A 64 -3.55 -7.25 0.43
CA VAL A 64 -2.92 -5.95 0.73
C VAL A 64 -3.95 -4.82 0.85
N ILE A 65 -4.96 -4.79 -0.03
CA ILE A 65 -6.05 -3.81 0.06
C ILE A 65 -6.82 -3.97 1.39
N LEU A 66 -7.10 -5.21 1.78
CA LEU A 66 -7.82 -5.48 3.04
C LEU A 66 -6.98 -5.15 4.26
N GLU A 67 -5.67 -5.44 4.25
CA GLU A 67 -4.74 -5.05 5.31
C GLU A 67 -4.71 -3.52 5.48
N ASP A 68 -4.72 -2.77 4.38
CA ASP A 68 -4.72 -1.31 4.40
C ASP A 68 -6.05 -0.73 4.93
N GLN A 69 -7.18 -1.25 4.45
CA GLN A 69 -8.51 -0.88 4.95
C GLN A 69 -8.68 -1.19 6.43
N LEU A 70 -8.14 -2.33 6.88
CA LEU A 70 -8.18 -2.73 8.29
C LEU A 70 -7.36 -1.75 9.14
N ALA A 71 -6.16 -1.37 8.69
CA ALA A 71 -5.32 -0.41 9.40
C ALA A 71 -5.99 0.96 9.51
N GLU A 72 -6.65 1.43 8.45
CA GLU A 72 -7.42 2.68 8.46
C GLU A 72 -8.61 2.61 9.43
N ALA A 73 -9.40 1.54 9.38
CA ALA A 73 -10.53 1.34 10.29
C ALA A 73 -10.08 1.27 11.76
N GLN A 74 -8.97 0.60 12.05
CA GLN A 74 -8.41 0.53 13.40
C GLN A 74 -7.94 1.89 13.89
N ALA A 75 -7.30 2.69 13.03
CA ALA A 75 -6.87 4.04 13.38
C ALA A 75 -8.06 4.98 13.67
N LEU A 76 -9.12 4.90 12.86
CA LEU A 76 -10.36 5.65 13.10
C LEU A 76 -11.03 5.24 14.42
N ASN A 77 -11.14 3.95 14.67
CA ASN A 77 -11.71 3.45 15.92
C ASN A 77 -10.92 3.92 17.14
N ALA A 78 -9.59 3.89 17.09
CA ALA A 78 -8.75 4.38 18.18
C ALA A 78 -8.93 5.89 18.42
N SER A 79 -9.03 6.67 17.34
CA SER A 79 -9.30 8.12 17.43
C SER A 79 -10.67 8.41 18.05
N LEU A 80 -11.71 7.67 17.65
CA LEU A 80 -13.05 7.84 18.19
C LEU A 80 -13.11 7.43 19.66
N GLN A 81 -12.46 6.32 20.03
CA GLN A 81 -12.37 5.88 21.42
C GLN A 81 -11.70 6.95 22.29
N HIS A 82 -10.59 7.53 21.83
CA HIS A 82 -9.93 8.62 22.55
C HIS A 82 -10.86 9.83 22.75
N THR A 83 -11.65 10.21 21.75
CA THR A 83 -12.63 11.30 21.89
C THR A 83 -13.71 10.96 22.91
N ILE A 84 -14.23 9.73 22.93
CA ILE A 84 -15.22 9.28 23.92
C ILE A 84 -14.62 9.37 25.33
N ASP A 85 -13.42 8.83 25.54
CA ASP A 85 -12.74 8.82 26.84
C ASP A 85 -12.48 10.26 27.35
N GLU A 86 -12.13 11.19 26.45
CA GLU A 86 -11.96 12.61 26.77
C GLU A 86 -13.27 13.29 27.19
N HIS A 87 -14.41 12.91 26.60
CA HIS A 87 -15.72 13.43 26.98
C HIS A 87 -16.17 12.88 28.33
N GLU A 88 -16.02 11.57 28.57
CA GLU A 88 -16.36 10.93 29.86
C GLU A 88 -15.51 11.44 31.03
N SER A 89 -14.27 11.85 30.77
CA SER A 89 -13.38 12.43 31.80
C SER A 89 -13.70 13.88 32.17
N ARG A 90 -14.56 14.57 31.39
CA ARG A 90 -14.95 15.96 31.60
C ARG A 90 -16.26 16.11 32.37
N ASP A 91 -17.06 15.05 32.44
CA ASP A 91 -18.33 14.96 33.18
C ASP A 91 -18.10 14.37 34.59
#